data_AF-A0A1S2LQG8-F1
#
_entry.id   AF-A0A1S2LQG8-F1
#
_cell.length_a   1.000
_cell.length_b   1.000
_cell.length_c   1.000
_cell.angle_alpha   90.00
_cell.angle_beta   90.00
_cell.angle_gamma   90.00
#
_symmetry.space_group_name_H-M   'P 1'
#
loop_
_entity.id
_entity.type
_entity.pdbx_description
1 polymer ?
#
loop_
_entity_poly.entity_id
_entity_poly.type
_entity_poly.pdbx_seq_one_letter_code
_entity_poly.pdbx_strand_id
1 'polypeptide(L)'
;MNRKEANNHIGKQIRVVDPLLGSYIGELLEIIAEPRKPWRGKVKINAIEQYPVQNLSDLNVDILTRPSFTHGEIYEIAGSKIEPILGDVDNLDYHSSLLDALVNEINYFESEKEKITHVLSELNDDLKKLDPESGNDVQYFTILKDNEIVYLLDVDNNRIPLKQCPFPFQIKNKGQWVNVQYDIGLTFIDENKKRYQVKEGGQIRLIKDHFSPYHLFMNELEKPALDSLNSGLSKFDVSHDHCVHCHNSLLMKYLSSQNEKVLKGVNFISYQKDEMTLLVQHHYERESSKDGQDITYDRFEFTNDQGKRLLMTYSTETSR
;
A
#
# COMPACT_ATOMS: atom_id res chain seq x y z
N MET A 1 31.65 -25.67 17.85
CA MET A 1 32.35 -26.96 18.11
C MET A 1 33.79 -26.74 18.59
N ASN A 2 34.41 -27.72 19.25
CA ASN A 2 35.81 -27.63 19.70
C ASN A 2 36.77 -28.11 18.59
N ARG A 3 38.02 -27.64 18.59
CA ARG A 3 39.04 -28.02 17.57
C ARG A 3 39.17 -29.54 17.38
N LYS A 4 39.14 -30.32 18.47
CA LYS A 4 39.25 -31.78 18.41
C LYS A 4 38.05 -32.42 17.70
N GLU A 5 36.85 -31.91 17.94
CA GLU A 5 35.64 -32.38 17.26
C GLU A 5 35.69 -31.98 15.80
N ALA A 6 36.07 -30.74 15.49
CA ALA A 6 36.18 -30.25 14.13
C ALA A 6 37.07 -31.15 13.25
N ASN A 7 38.19 -31.66 13.78
CA ASN A 7 39.06 -32.59 13.05
C ASN A 7 38.33 -33.87 12.60
N ASN A 8 37.33 -34.34 13.36
CA ASN A 8 36.52 -35.52 13.01
C ASN A 8 35.41 -35.20 11.99
N HIS A 9 35.22 -33.92 11.66
CA HIS A 9 34.24 -33.41 10.72
C HIS A 9 34.87 -32.84 9.43
N ILE A 10 36.20 -32.99 9.24
CA ILE A 10 36.82 -32.69 7.95
C ILE A 10 36.25 -33.61 6.87
N GLY A 11 35.83 -33.04 5.73
CA GLY A 11 35.13 -33.72 4.64
C GLY A 11 33.67 -34.06 4.94
N LYS A 12 33.12 -33.60 6.07
CA LYS A 12 31.72 -33.79 6.44
C LYS A 12 30.94 -32.49 6.36
N GLN A 13 29.63 -32.64 6.30
CA GLN A 13 28.72 -31.52 6.36
C GLN A 13 28.68 -30.91 7.76
N ILE A 14 28.64 -29.60 7.79
CA ILE A 14 28.59 -28.77 8.98
C ILE A 14 27.58 -27.63 8.77
N ARG A 15 27.11 -27.10 9.88
CA ARG A 15 26.27 -25.90 9.91
C ARG A 15 27.14 -24.70 10.25
N VAL A 16 26.95 -23.61 9.51
CA VAL A 16 27.53 -22.29 9.80
C VAL A 16 26.39 -21.42 10.30
N VAL A 17 26.50 -20.90 11.52
CA VAL A 17 25.47 -20.06 12.13
C VAL A 17 26.04 -18.69 12.43
N ASP A 18 25.39 -17.67 11.87
CA ASP A 18 25.67 -16.27 12.17
C ASP A 18 24.36 -15.54 12.48
N PRO A 19 24.19 -14.94 13.68
CA PRO A 19 22.95 -14.25 14.04
C PRO A 19 22.55 -13.11 13.10
N LEU A 20 23.49 -12.52 12.35
CA LEU A 20 23.22 -11.43 11.42
C LEU A 20 23.18 -11.92 9.98
N LEU A 21 24.08 -12.82 9.61
CA LEU A 21 24.23 -13.29 8.23
C LEU A 21 23.34 -14.50 7.90
N GLY A 22 22.64 -15.08 8.88
CA GLY A 22 21.80 -16.26 8.70
C GLY A 22 22.57 -17.57 8.94
N SER A 23 21.95 -18.70 8.57
CA SER A 23 22.55 -20.02 8.72
C SER A 23 22.70 -20.75 7.38
N TYR A 24 23.82 -21.45 7.25
CA TYR A 24 24.25 -22.09 6.00
C TYR A 24 24.70 -23.51 6.27
N ILE A 25 24.58 -24.36 5.25
CA ILE A 25 25.07 -25.73 5.27
C ILE A 25 26.25 -25.81 4.29
N GLY A 26 27.36 -26.36 4.77
CA GLY A 26 28.58 -26.48 3.99
C GLY A 26 29.40 -27.70 4.35
N GLU A 27 30.49 -27.90 3.63
CA GLU A 27 31.47 -28.95 3.86
C GLU A 27 32.74 -28.35 4.48
N LEU A 28 33.20 -28.91 5.60
CA LEU A 28 34.43 -28.47 6.26
C LEU A 28 35.64 -29.09 5.54
N LEU A 29 36.41 -28.28 4.81
CA LEU A 29 37.55 -28.77 4.02
C LEU A 29 38.85 -28.79 4.82
N GLU A 30 39.10 -27.77 5.63
CA GLU A 30 40.37 -27.62 6.34
C GLU A 30 40.17 -26.87 7.67
N ILE A 31 41.06 -27.12 8.64
CA ILE A 31 41.11 -26.39 9.91
C ILE A 31 42.43 -25.61 10.00
N ILE A 32 42.31 -24.30 10.14
CA ILE A 32 43.41 -23.36 10.35
C ILE A 32 43.48 -23.05 11.85
N ALA A 33 44.56 -23.46 12.51
CA ALA A 33 44.74 -23.25 13.95
C ALA A 33 46.15 -22.70 14.25
N GLU A 34 46.29 -21.39 14.09
CA GLU A 34 47.52 -20.65 14.45
C GLU A 34 47.71 -20.59 15.98
N PRO A 35 48.97 -20.57 16.46
CA PRO A 35 49.25 -20.40 17.88
C PRO A 35 48.62 -19.11 18.43
N ARG A 36 47.92 -19.21 19.57
CA ARG A 36 47.28 -18.09 20.30
C ARG A 36 46.13 -17.38 19.57
N LYS A 37 45.62 -17.93 18.46
CA LYS A 37 44.40 -17.43 17.81
C LYS A 37 43.27 -18.46 17.89
N PRO A 38 42.00 -18.03 17.89
CA PRO A 38 40.88 -18.94 17.71
C PRO A 38 41.01 -19.68 16.38
N TRP A 39 40.61 -20.95 16.35
CA TRP A 39 40.67 -21.75 15.14
C TRP A 39 39.63 -21.29 14.12
N ARG A 40 39.94 -21.48 12.84
CA ARG A 40 39.07 -21.17 11.70
C ARG A 40 38.93 -22.40 10.83
N GLY A 41 37.79 -22.56 10.17
CA GLY A 41 37.55 -23.62 9.19
C GLY A 41 37.48 -23.04 7.79
N LYS A 42 38.08 -23.70 6.80
CA LYS A 42 37.73 -23.46 5.39
C LYS A 42 36.50 -24.28 5.07
N VAL A 43 35.41 -23.60 4.74
CA VAL A 43 34.10 -24.22 4.53
C VAL A 43 33.64 -23.92 3.11
N LYS A 44 33.27 -24.97 2.37
CA LYS A 44 32.59 -24.83 1.08
C LYS A 44 31.09 -24.76 1.31
N ILE A 45 30.43 -23.69 0.89
CA ILE A 45 29.00 -23.51 1.12
C ILE A 45 28.19 -24.24 0.06
N ASN A 46 27.24 -25.05 0.51
CA ASN A 46 26.42 -25.89 -0.37
C ASN A 46 24.96 -25.42 -0.38
N ALA A 47 24.40 -25.03 0.75
CA ALA A 47 23.00 -24.63 0.89
C ALA A 47 22.79 -23.51 1.94
N ILE A 48 21.64 -22.86 1.89
CA ILE A 48 21.19 -21.86 2.87
C ILE A 48 20.05 -22.47 3.68
N GLU A 49 20.12 -22.38 4.99
CA GLU A 49 19.08 -22.89 5.86
C GLU A 49 18.22 -21.76 6.45
N GLN A 50 18.85 -20.64 6.84
CA GLN A 50 18.14 -19.46 7.32
C GLN A 50 18.66 -18.21 6.61
N TYR A 51 17.74 -17.37 6.15
CA TYR A 51 18.05 -16.12 5.48
C TYR A 51 18.70 -15.10 6.46
N PRO A 52 19.56 -14.19 5.99
CA PRO A 52 20.08 -13.11 6.82
C PRO A 52 18.96 -12.28 7.46
N VAL A 53 19.19 -11.81 8.68
CA VAL A 53 18.22 -10.99 9.41
C VAL A 53 18.08 -9.65 8.73
N GLN A 54 16.83 -9.22 8.48
CA GLN A 54 16.54 -7.92 7.88
C GLN A 54 16.50 -6.81 8.95
N ASN A 55 17.18 -5.70 8.68
CA ASN A 55 17.14 -4.53 9.55
C ASN A 55 16.14 -3.50 8.98
N LEU A 56 14.99 -3.38 9.65
CA LEU A 56 13.90 -2.49 9.23
C LEU A 56 14.02 -1.06 9.78
N SER A 57 15.14 -0.70 10.42
CA SER A 57 15.27 0.57 11.14
C SER A 57 15.58 1.78 10.25
N ASP A 58 16.18 1.56 9.07
CA ASP A 58 16.67 2.62 8.18
C ASP A 58 15.98 2.59 6.82
N LEU A 59 15.15 3.60 6.54
CA LEU A 59 14.35 3.70 5.31
C LEU A 59 15.15 4.14 4.06
N ASN A 60 16.45 4.43 4.17
CA ASN A 60 17.18 5.23 3.18
C ASN A 60 18.25 4.48 2.34
N VAL A 61 18.53 3.19 2.56
CA VAL A 61 19.53 2.43 1.78
C VAL A 61 19.11 0.96 1.69
N ASP A 62 19.38 0.30 0.56
CA ASP A 62 19.17 -1.13 0.25
C ASP A 62 18.62 -1.95 1.43
N ILE A 63 17.28 -1.96 1.55
CA ILE A 63 16.52 -2.47 2.70
C ILE A 63 16.81 -3.97 2.95
N LEU A 64 17.26 -4.68 1.92
CA LEU A 64 17.43 -6.13 1.94
C LEU A 64 18.88 -6.53 2.21
N THR A 65 19.09 -7.16 3.36
CA THR A 65 20.36 -7.83 3.67
C THR A 65 20.43 -9.14 2.88
N ARG A 66 21.36 -9.21 1.93
CA ARG A 66 21.53 -10.37 1.05
C ARG A 66 22.49 -11.42 1.65
N PRO A 67 22.36 -12.70 1.27
CA PRO A 67 23.29 -13.74 1.69
C PRO A 67 24.73 -13.38 1.36
N SER A 68 25.61 -13.43 2.35
CA SER A 68 27.03 -13.06 2.19
C SER A 68 27.88 -14.18 1.59
N PHE A 69 27.36 -15.41 1.60
CA PHE A 69 28.06 -16.57 1.04
C PHE A 69 27.33 -17.11 -0.18
N THR A 70 28.10 -17.47 -1.22
CA THR A 70 27.59 -18.01 -2.47
C THR A 70 27.86 -19.51 -2.58
N HIS A 71 27.07 -20.18 -3.44
CA HIS A 71 27.21 -21.61 -3.69
C HIS A 71 28.59 -21.98 -4.24
N GLY A 72 29.21 -23.01 -3.65
CA GLY A 72 30.43 -23.62 -4.15
C GLY A 72 31.71 -22.86 -3.81
N GLU A 73 31.61 -21.64 -3.30
CA GLU A 73 32.76 -20.86 -2.82
C GLU A 73 33.23 -21.35 -1.46
N ILE A 74 34.53 -21.13 -1.21
CA ILE A 74 35.22 -21.54 0.02
C ILE A 74 35.49 -20.29 0.85
N TYR A 75 35.01 -20.29 2.09
CA TYR A 75 35.18 -19.18 3.02
C TYR A 75 35.95 -19.61 4.26
N GLU A 76 36.74 -18.68 4.82
CA GLU A 76 37.37 -18.85 6.13
C GLU A 76 36.42 -18.39 7.23
N ILE A 77 35.89 -19.34 7.99
CA ILE A 77 34.86 -19.10 9.00
C ILE A 77 35.43 -19.34 10.38
N ALA A 78 35.11 -18.45 11.33
CA ALA A 78 35.52 -18.61 12.72
C ALA A 78 34.88 -19.89 13.32
N GLY A 79 35.68 -20.69 14.03
CA GLY A 79 35.23 -21.95 14.62
C GLY A 79 34.09 -21.82 15.63
N SER A 80 33.87 -20.62 16.17
CA SER A 80 32.72 -20.29 17.03
C SER A 80 31.39 -20.27 16.29
N LYS A 81 31.41 -20.09 14.96
CA LYS A 81 30.23 -20.08 14.08
C LYS A 81 29.97 -21.44 13.43
N ILE A 82 30.80 -22.45 13.73
CA ILE A 82 30.73 -23.78 13.12
C ILE A 82 30.14 -24.78 14.12
N GLU A 83 29.07 -25.44 13.70
CA GLU A 83 28.32 -26.41 14.46
C GLU A 83 28.19 -27.73 13.69
N PRO A 84 28.20 -28.89 14.37
CA PRO A 84 27.86 -30.16 13.74
C PRO A 84 26.37 -30.18 13.37
N ILE A 85 26.04 -30.80 12.24
CA ILE A 85 24.64 -31.03 11.89
C ILE A 85 24.09 -32.17 12.75
N LEU A 86 22.93 -31.94 13.36
CA LEU A 86 22.19 -32.91 14.16
C LEU A 86 20.99 -33.41 13.34
N GLY A 87 21.22 -34.36 12.42
CA GLY A 87 20.17 -34.94 11.58
C GLY A 87 20.60 -35.11 10.12
N ASP A 88 19.71 -35.68 9.32
CA ASP A 88 19.86 -35.74 7.87
C ASP A 88 19.45 -34.41 7.24
N VAL A 89 20.22 -33.96 6.24
CA VAL A 89 19.92 -32.75 5.47
C VAL A 89 19.28 -33.19 4.16
N ASP A 90 17.97 -33.00 4.06
CA ASP A 90 17.18 -33.45 2.91
C ASP A 90 17.46 -32.63 1.64
N ASN A 91 18.03 -31.42 1.75
CA ASN A 91 18.19 -30.50 0.62
C ASN A 91 19.57 -29.82 0.63
N LEU A 92 20.47 -30.29 -0.23
CA LEU A 92 21.83 -29.75 -0.40
C LEU A 92 21.97 -28.82 -1.59
N ASP A 93 20.88 -28.64 -2.35
CA ASP A 93 20.88 -27.73 -3.48
C ASP A 93 20.72 -26.29 -2.98
N TYR A 94 21.65 -25.43 -3.38
CA TYR A 94 21.65 -24.03 -2.95
C TYR A 94 20.43 -23.28 -3.45
N HIS A 95 20.00 -23.54 -4.68
CA HIS A 95 18.90 -22.79 -5.28
C HIS A 95 17.57 -23.14 -4.61
N SER A 96 17.31 -24.44 -4.44
CA SER A 96 16.14 -24.95 -3.72
C SER A 96 16.10 -24.43 -2.27
N SER A 97 17.21 -24.54 -1.55
CA SER A 97 17.30 -24.09 -0.16
C SER A 97 17.20 -22.56 0.00
N LEU A 98 17.70 -21.78 -0.96
CA LEU A 98 17.51 -20.33 -1.00
C LEU A 98 16.04 -19.96 -1.20
N LEU A 99 15.31 -20.66 -2.09
CA LEU A 99 13.88 -20.44 -2.27
C LEU A 99 13.10 -20.73 -0.98
N ASP A 100 13.39 -21.87 -0.34
CA ASP A 100 12.75 -22.24 0.93
C ASP A 100 13.04 -21.19 2.03
N ALA A 101 14.29 -20.75 2.15
CA ALA A 101 14.68 -19.72 3.11
C ALA A 101 13.97 -18.38 2.84
N LEU A 102 13.83 -17.97 1.58
CA LEU A 102 13.10 -16.75 1.20
C LEU A 102 11.60 -16.85 1.51
N VAL A 103 10.97 -17.98 1.18
CA VAL A 103 9.54 -18.22 1.48
C VAL A 103 9.28 -18.19 2.98
N ASN A 104 10.15 -18.80 3.78
CA ASN A 104 10.06 -18.77 5.23
C ASN A 104 10.19 -17.35 5.79
N GLU A 105 11.11 -16.55 5.25
CA GLU A 105 11.30 -15.15 5.65
C GLU A 105 10.07 -14.29 5.30
N ILE A 106 9.48 -14.49 4.11
CA ILE A 106 8.24 -13.81 3.71
C ILE A 106 7.10 -14.17 4.68
N ASN A 107 6.89 -15.46 4.93
CA ASN A 107 5.85 -15.93 5.85
C ASN A 107 6.03 -15.38 7.27
N TYR A 108 7.29 -15.27 7.74
CA TYR A 108 7.60 -14.65 9.02
C TYR A 108 7.13 -13.20 9.06
N PHE A 109 7.49 -12.37 8.07
CA PHE A 109 7.08 -10.97 8.03
C PHE A 109 5.57 -10.78 7.82
N GLU A 110 4.91 -11.66 7.06
CA GLU A 110 3.45 -11.65 6.95
C GLU A 110 2.79 -11.90 8.31
N SER A 111 3.29 -12.89 9.06
CA SER A 111 2.77 -13.17 10.41
C SER A 111 3.01 -12.02 11.40
N GLU A 112 4.16 -11.34 11.33
CA GLU A 112 4.45 -10.17 12.15
C GLU A 112 3.55 -8.98 11.78
N LYS A 113 3.30 -8.78 10.48
CA LYS A 113 2.35 -7.76 10.01
C LYS A 113 0.95 -8.01 10.54
N GLU A 114 0.47 -9.26 10.55
CA GLU A 114 -0.84 -9.61 11.12
C GLU A 114 -0.91 -9.29 12.62
N LYS A 115 0.12 -9.65 13.40
CA LYS A 115 0.19 -9.31 14.83
C LYS A 115 0.15 -7.81 15.06
N ILE A 116 0.95 -7.04 14.32
CA ILE A 116 0.98 -5.58 14.41
C ILE A 116 -0.39 -4.99 14.05
N THR A 117 -1.03 -5.49 12.99
CA THR A 117 -2.36 -5.06 12.55
C THR A 117 -3.40 -5.31 13.64
N HIS A 118 -3.34 -6.47 14.29
CA HIS A 118 -4.22 -6.80 15.39
C HIS A 118 -4.04 -5.84 16.58
N VAL A 119 -2.81 -5.63 17.04
CA VAL A 119 -2.50 -4.67 18.12
C VAL A 119 -2.97 -3.25 17.77
N LEU A 120 -2.75 -2.79 16.54
CA LEU A 120 -3.23 -1.49 16.09
C LEU A 120 -4.77 -1.41 16.12
N SER A 121 -5.48 -2.49 15.78
CA SER A 121 -6.94 -2.54 15.87
C SER A 121 -7.42 -2.38 17.30
N GLU A 122 -6.82 -3.09 18.26
CA GLU A 122 -7.19 -3.00 19.68
C GLU A 122 -6.92 -1.62 20.26
N LEU A 123 -5.75 -1.03 19.97
CA LEU A 123 -5.42 0.34 20.39
C LEU A 123 -6.39 1.37 19.82
N ASN A 124 -6.83 1.17 18.57
CA ASN A 124 -7.82 2.03 17.93
C ASN A 124 -9.22 1.89 18.56
N ASP A 125 -9.60 0.68 18.95
CA ASP A 125 -10.87 0.45 19.64
C ASP A 125 -10.87 1.06 21.04
N ASP A 126 -9.74 1.00 21.75
CA ASP A 126 -9.59 1.68 23.04
C ASP A 126 -9.58 3.21 22.89
N LEU A 127 -8.97 3.74 21.83
CA LEU A 127 -9.02 5.16 21.51
C LEU A 127 -10.47 5.63 21.26
N LYS A 128 -11.26 4.87 20.49
CA LYS A 128 -12.69 5.16 20.22
C LYS A 128 -13.54 5.19 21.49
N LYS A 129 -13.24 4.32 22.48
CA LYS A 129 -13.97 4.31 23.77
C LYS A 129 -13.68 5.57 24.58
N LEU A 130 -12.45 6.08 24.51
CA LEU A 130 -12.00 7.24 25.28
C LEU A 130 -12.42 8.57 24.64
N ASP A 131 -12.50 8.61 23.32
CA ASP A 131 -12.97 9.77 22.56
C ASP A 131 -13.79 9.28 21.35
N PRO A 132 -15.13 9.25 21.46
CA PRO A 132 -16.01 8.81 20.37
C PRO A 132 -15.89 9.67 19.10
N GLU A 133 -15.44 10.92 19.21
CA GLU A 133 -15.17 11.80 18.06
C GLU A 133 -13.77 11.57 17.47
N SER A 134 -12.87 10.90 18.19
CA SER A 134 -11.58 10.44 17.67
C SER A 134 -11.67 9.19 16.80
N GLY A 135 -12.89 8.71 16.52
CA GLY A 135 -13.19 7.54 15.70
C GLY A 135 -12.73 7.68 14.25
N ASN A 136 -11.42 7.55 14.03
CA ASN A 136 -10.68 6.93 12.92
C ASN A 136 -11.24 6.92 11.49
N ASP A 137 -11.95 7.97 11.15
CA ASP A 137 -12.26 8.28 9.78
C ASP A 137 -11.38 9.41 9.30
N VAL A 138 -10.06 9.33 9.55
CA VAL A 138 -9.10 10.32 9.09
C VAL A 138 -7.84 9.64 8.55
N GLN A 139 -7.41 10.01 7.35
CA GLN A 139 -6.17 9.55 6.72
C GLN A 139 -5.14 10.68 6.71
N TYR A 140 -3.91 10.37 7.12
CA TYR A 140 -2.81 11.32 7.17
C TYR A 140 -1.98 11.23 5.90
N PHE A 141 -1.51 12.40 5.44
CA PHE A 141 -0.64 12.54 4.29
C PHE A 141 0.50 13.51 4.63
N THR A 142 1.63 13.32 3.95
CA THR A 142 2.77 14.23 4.03
C THR A 142 2.86 15.06 2.76
N ILE A 143 2.98 16.38 2.89
CA ILE A 143 3.10 17.27 1.74
C ILE A 143 4.54 17.26 1.22
N LEU A 144 4.70 16.97 -0.07
CA LEU A 144 5.96 17.05 -0.81
C LEU A 144 5.85 18.11 -1.90
N LYS A 145 6.87 18.94 -2.09
CA LYS A 145 6.93 19.89 -3.21
C LYS A 145 8.07 19.50 -4.14
N ASP A 146 7.72 18.97 -5.30
CA ASP A 146 8.68 18.63 -6.34
C ASP A 146 8.51 19.62 -7.51
N ASN A 147 9.47 20.55 -7.64
CA ASN A 147 9.41 21.70 -8.54
C ASN A 147 8.17 22.61 -8.30
N GLU A 148 7.33 22.79 -9.32
CA GLU A 148 6.10 23.60 -9.27
C GLU A 148 4.87 22.77 -8.83
N ILE A 149 5.01 21.46 -8.65
CA ILE A 149 3.90 20.56 -8.35
C ILE A 149 3.97 20.13 -6.89
N VAL A 150 2.83 20.20 -6.21
CA VAL A 150 2.70 19.76 -4.82
C VAL A 150 1.97 18.42 -4.80
N TYR A 151 2.51 17.49 -4.02
CA TYR A 151 2.03 16.13 -3.87
C TYR A 151 1.67 15.84 -2.41
N LEU A 152 0.70 14.97 -2.21
CA LEU A 152 0.44 14.25 -0.96
C LEU A 152 1.08 12.88 -1.06
N LEU A 153 1.86 12.52 -0.04
CA LEU A 153 2.40 11.18 0.16
C LEU A 153 1.52 10.46 1.18
N ASP A 154 1.02 9.30 0.81
CA ASP A 154 0.37 8.39 1.75
C ASP A 154 1.40 7.55 2.53
N VAL A 155 0.91 6.62 3.36
CA VAL A 155 1.74 5.71 4.16
C VAL A 155 2.57 4.74 3.32
N ASP A 156 2.17 4.48 2.07
CA ASP A 156 2.84 3.58 1.12
C ASP A 156 3.74 4.37 0.14
N ASN A 157 3.96 5.68 0.38
CA ASN A 157 4.69 6.62 -0.48
C ASN A 157 4.09 6.85 -1.88
N ASN A 158 2.80 6.58 -2.07
CA ASN A 158 2.11 6.95 -3.30
C ASN A 158 1.98 8.47 -3.39
N ARG A 159 2.31 9.02 -4.57
CA ARG A 159 2.26 10.46 -4.85
C ARG A 159 0.92 10.87 -5.44
N ILE A 160 0.17 11.70 -4.74
CA ILE A 160 -1.12 12.24 -5.19
C ILE A 160 -0.97 13.74 -5.48
N PRO A 161 -1.12 14.21 -6.72
CA PRO A 161 -0.97 15.62 -7.04
C PRO A 161 -2.13 16.47 -6.49
N LEU A 162 -1.81 17.56 -5.77
CA LEU A 162 -2.78 18.42 -5.06
C LEU A 162 -3.58 19.35 -5.97
N LYS A 163 -3.04 19.68 -7.16
CA LYS A 163 -3.60 20.70 -8.08
C LYS A 163 -5.03 20.40 -8.58
N GLN A 164 -5.50 19.17 -8.40
CA GLN A 164 -6.81 18.70 -8.86
C GLN A 164 -7.61 17.98 -7.76
N CYS A 165 -7.25 18.16 -6.48
CA CYS A 165 -8.01 17.56 -5.39
C CYS A 165 -9.22 18.44 -5.03
N PRO A 166 -10.47 18.00 -5.25
CA PRO A 166 -11.67 18.78 -4.93
C PRO A 166 -12.07 18.70 -3.44
N PHE A 167 -11.22 18.12 -2.59
CA PHE A 167 -11.58 17.79 -1.21
C PHE A 167 -11.13 18.89 -0.23
N PRO A 168 -11.92 19.16 0.82
CA PRO A 168 -11.41 19.87 1.97
C PRO A 168 -10.46 18.97 2.76
N PHE A 169 -9.39 19.58 3.23
CA PHE A 169 -8.35 19.00 4.06
C PHE A 169 -8.43 19.57 5.48
N GLN A 170 -7.75 18.92 6.41
CA GLN A 170 -7.50 19.46 7.73
C GLN A 170 -6.00 19.66 7.94
N ILE A 171 -5.62 20.89 8.25
CA ILE A 171 -4.24 21.23 8.62
C ILE A 171 -4.17 21.57 10.11
N LYS A 172 -3.02 21.30 10.72
CA LYS A 172 -2.80 21.60 12.13
C LYS A 172 -2.32 23.04 12.29
N ASN A 173 -3.12 23.89 12.93
CA ASN A 173 -2.77 25.26 13.24
C ASN A 173 -2.95 25.52 14.75
N LYS A 174 -1.88 25.94 15.43
CA LYS A 174 -1.86 26.19 16.90
C LYS A 174 -2.43 25.04 17.75
N GLY A 175 -2.21 23.79 17.31
CA GLY A 175 -2.66 22.59 18.02
C GLY A 175 -4.08 22.15 17.68
N GLN A 176 -4.85 22.93 16.92
CA GLN A 176 -6.19 22.57 16.45
C GLN A 176 -6.18 22.23 14.96
N TRP A 177 -7.07 21.34 14.54
CA TRP A 177 -7.28 21.00 13.15
C TRP A 177 -8.30 21.94 12.53
N VAL A 178 -7.94 22.55 11.40
CA VAL A 178 -8.78 23.52 10.69
C VAL A 178 -9.07 23.00 9.29
N ASN A 179 -10.35 23.02 8.90
CA ASN A 179 -10.79 22.67 7.56
C ASN A 179 -10.31 23.73 6.55
N VAL A 180 -9.67 23.29 5.48
CA VAL A 180 -9.09 24.14 4.44
C VAL A 180 -9.19 23.49 3.05
N GLN A 181 -9.19 24.29 1.99
CA GLN A 181 -9.05 23.83 0.61
C GLN A 181 -7.69 24.23 0.05
N TYR A 182 -7.20 23.47 -0.92
CA TYR A 182 -5.97 23.82 -1.63
C TYR A 182 -6.17 25.08 -2.49
N ASP A 183 -5.24 26.03 -2.42
CA ASP A 183 -5.23 27.24 -3.26
C ASP A 183 -4.09 27.15 -4.29
N ILE A 184 -2.85 27.36 -3.85
CA ILE A 184 -1.67 27.34 -4.72
C ILE A 184 -0.38 27.07 -3.94
N GLY A 185 0.49 26.24 -4.52
CA GLY A 185 1.78 25.91 -3.92
C GLY A 185 1.60 25.24 -2.56
N LEU A 186 2.14 25.80 -1.49
CA LEU A 186 1.94 25.27 -0.14
C LEU A 186 0.89 26.06 0.66
N THR A 187 -0.06 26.70 -0.05
CA THR A 187 -1.07 27.56 0.54
C THR A 187 -2.44 26.89 0.49
N PHE A 188 -3.14 26.96 1.62
CA PHE A 188 -4.49 26.45 1.81
C PHE A 188 -5.39 27.57 2.34
N ILE A 189 -6.69 27.50 2.10
CA ILE A 189 -7.67 28.52 2.47
C ILE A 189 -8.83 27.91 3.27
N ASP A 190 -9.23 28.52 4.38
CA ASP A 190 -10.46 28.12 5.09
C ASP A 190 -11.72 28.76 4.51
N GLU A 191 -12.89 28.38 5.05
CA GLU A 191 -14.20 28.93 4.67
C GLU A 191 -14.29 30.45 4.85
N ASN A 192 -13.49 31.03 5.75
CA ASN A 192 -13.40 32.47 5.98
C ASN A 192 -12.37 33.16 5.05
N LYS A 193 -11.88 32.45 4.02
CA LYS A 193 -10.85 32.90 3.07
C LYS A 193 -9.51 33.23 3.72
N LYS A 194 -9.27 32.76 4.93
CA LYS A 194 -7.98 32.94 5.60
C LYS A 194 -6.98 31.95 5.03
N ARG A 195 -5.81 32.46 4.67
CA ARG A 195 -4.72 31.67 4.08
C ARG A 195 -3.85 31.05 5.16
N TYR A 196 -3.50 29.80 4.96
CA TYR A 196 -2.60 29.01 5.79
C TYR A 196 -1.48 28.47 4.92
N GLN A 197 -0.26 28.77 5.31
CA GLN A 197 0.92 28.27 4.61
C GLN A 197 1.46 27.07 5.37
N VAL A 198 1.54 25.93 4.69
CA VAL A 198 2.10 24.69 5.21
C VAL A 198 3.56 24.58 4.75
N LYS A 199 4.38 23.84 5.48
CA LYS A 199 5.75 23.55 5.08
C LYS A 199 5.81 22.22 4.35
N GLU A 200 6.79 22.06 3.48
CA GLU A 200 7.16 20.76 2.95
C GLU A 200 7.54 19.81 4.11
N GLY A 201 7.13 18.54 3.99
CA GLY A 201 7.15 17.56 5.09
C GLY A 201 6.04 17.76 6.12
N GLY A 202 5.18 18.76 5.95
CA GLY A 202 4.04 19.02 6.84
C GLY A 202 2.97 17.93 6.73
N GLN A 203 2.36 17.61 7.88
CA GLN A 203 1.24 16.68 7.93
C GLN A 203 -0.08 17.39 7.65
N ILE A 204 -0.86 16.78 6.78
CA ILE A 204 -2.24 17.14 6.48
C ILE A 204 -3.09 15.88 6.63
N ARG A 205 -4.36 16.04 7.02
CA ARG A 205 -5.26 14.90 7.19
C ARG A 205 -6.57 15.13 6.44
N LEU A 206 -7.20 14.07 5.98
CA LEU A 206 -8.53 14.11 5.36
C LEU A 206 -9.47 13.18 6.10
N ILE A 207 -10.74 13.56 6.19
CA ILE A 207 -11.77 12.69 6.76
C ILE A 207 -12.11 11.60 5.71
N LYS A 208 -12.04 10.30 6.07
CA LYS A 208 -12.21 9.14 5.18
C LYS A 208 -13.61 9.06 4.56
N ASP A 209 -14.65 9.59 5.18
CA ASP A 209 -15.98 9.75 4.55
C ASP A 209 -15.91 10.51 3.21
N HIS A 210 -14.95 11.44 3.06
CA HIS A 210 -14.72 12.14 1.80
C HIS A 210 -14.06 11.26 0.73
N PHE A 211 -13.55 10.08 1.11
CA PHE A 211 -13.04 9.03 0.25
C PHE A 211 -14.04 7.90 0.02
N SER A 212 -15.28 7.99 0.51
CA SER A 212 -16.34 7.07 0.06
C SER A 212 -16.41 7.17 -1.47
N PRO A 213 -16.16 6.08 -2.21
CA PRO A 213 -16.21 6.10 -3.68
C PRO A 213 -17.52 6.70 -4.20
N TYR A 214 -18.58 6.57 -3.39
CA TYR A 214 -19.88 7.14 -3.64
C TYR A 214 -19.93 8.67 -3.46
N HIS A 215 -19.40 9.22 -2.38
CA HIS A 215 -19.31 10.67 -2.20
C HIS A 215 -18.42 11.32 -3.28
N LEU A 216 -17.34 10.65 -3.65
CA LEU A 216 -16.46 11.05 -4.74
C LEU A 216 -17.21 11.09 -6.07
N PHE A 217 -17.95 10.03 -6.38
CA PHE A 217 -18.78 9.93 -7.56
C PHE A 217 -19.86 11.04 -7.58
N MET A 218 -20.51 11.32 -6.46
CA MET A 218 -21.54 12.38 -6.38
C MET A 218 -20.97 13.78 -6.63
N ASN A 219 -19.75 14.06 -6.15
CA ASN A 219 -19.07 15.34 -6.36
C ASN A 219 -18.45 15.48 -7.77
N GLU A 220 -18.24 14.36 -8.46
CA GLU A 220 -17.75 14.32 -9.84
C GLU A 220 -18.84 14.68 -10.86
N LEU A 221 -20.09 14.28 -10.59
CA LEU A 221 -21.19 14.50 -11.52
C LEU A 221 -21.53 15.98 -11.65
N GLU A 222 -21.66 16.44 -12.90
CA GLU A 222 -22.30 17.72 -13.18
C GLU A 222 -23.75 17.70 -12.71
N LYS A 223 -24.29 18.87 -12.35
CA LYS A 223 -25.65 18.99 -11.81
C LYS A 223 -26.72 18.28 -12.64
N PRO A 224 -26.74 18.35 -13.99
CA PRO A 224 -27.74 17.63 -14.79
C PRO A 224 -27.58 16.09 -14.76
N ALA A 225 -26.34 15.59 -14.67
CA ALA A 225 -26.08 14.16 -14.52
C ALA A 225 -26.52 13.68 -13.12
N LEU A 226 -26.27 14.49 -12.09
CA LEU A 226 -26.75 14.26 -10.73
C LEU A 226 -28.28 14.22 -10.67
N ASP A 227 -28.96 15.18 -11.31
CA ASP A 227 -30.42 15.21 -11.40
C ASP A 227 -30.96 13.96 -12.13
N SER A 228 -30.24 13.45 -13.13
CA SER A 228 -30.56 12.22 -13.86
C SER A 228 -30.43 10.98 -12.97
N LEU A 229 -29.39 10.91 -12.15
CA LEU A 229 -29.23 9.86 -11.14
C LEU A 229 -30.37 9.91 -10.11
N ASN A 230 -30.67 11.08 -9.55
CA ASN A 230 -31.72 11.27 -8.55
C ASN A 230 -33.10 10.89 -9.10
N SER A 231 -33.38 11.28 -10.34
CA SER A 231 -34.61 10.91 -11.05
C SER A 231 -34.69 9.40 -11.31
N GLY A 232 -33.55 8.74 -11.52
CA GLY A 232 -33.48 7.28 -11.66
C GLY A 232 -33.77 6.57 -10.35
N LEU A 233 -33.09 6.95 -9.26
CA LEU A 233 -33.26 6.36 -7.93
C LEU A 233 -34.71 6.49 -7.43
N SER A 234 -35.31 7.67 -7.58
CA SER A 234 -36.70 7.91 -7.16
C SER A 234 -37.72 7.04 -7.90
N LYS A 235 -37.49 6.65 -9.17
CA LYS A 235 -38.36 5.73 -9.93
C LYS A 235 -38.34 4.27 -9.41
N PHE A 236 -37.37 3.95 -8.57
CA PHE A 236 -37.27 2.68 -7.84
C PHE A 236 -37.53 2.86 -6.34
N ASP A 237 -37.97 4.05 -5.90
CA ASP A 237 -38.17 4.37 -4.48
C ASP A 237 -36.89 4.19 -3.63
N VAL A 238 -35.73 4.44 -4.22
CA VAL A 238 -34.41 4.39 -3.57
C VAL A 238 -33.87 5.81 -3.40
N SER A 239 -33.08 6.03 -2.34
CA SER A 239 -32.31 7.27 -2.12
C SER A 239 -30.81 6.97 -2.00
N HIS A 240 -30.00 8.02 -1.96
CA HIS A 240 -28.54 7.93 -1.77
C HIS A 240 -28.12 7.18 -0.50
N ASP A 241 -28.90 7.31 0.58
CA ASP A 241 -28.62 6.67 1.88
C ASP A 241 -28.72 5.15 1.83
N HIS A 242 -29.32 4.60 0.77
CA HIS A 242 -29.46 3.17 0.54
C HIS A 242 -28.26 2.59 -0.23
N CYS A 243 -27.24 3.39 -0.56
CA CYS A 243 -26.04 2.90 -1.25
C CYS A 243 -25.23 1.99 -0.33
N VAL A 244 -25.06 0.73 -0.72
CA VAL A 244 -24.29 -0.29 0.03
C VAL A 244 -22.89 -0.47 -0.55
N HIS A 245 -22.75 -0.32 -1.87
CA HIS A 245 -21.47 -0.48 -2.53
C HIS A 245 -21.32 0.49 -3.70
N CYS A 246 -20.15 1.12 -3.82
CA CYS A 246 -19.81 1.93 -4.98
C CYS A 246 -18.37 1.61 -5.38
N HIS A 247 -18.19 1.18 -6.62
CA HIS A 247 -16.90 1.06 -7.27
C HIS A 247 -16.73 2.23 -8.23
N ASN A 248 -15.94 3.24 -7.82
CA ASN A 248 -15.62 4.39 -8.66
C ASN A 248 -14.25 4.19 -9.34
N SER A 249 -14.29 3.84 -10.62
CA SER A 249 -13.10 3.59 -11.45
C SER A 249 -12.47 4.88 -11.98
N LEU A 250 -13.20 6.00 -12.01
CA LEU A 250 -12.70 7.25 -12.59
C LEU A 250 -11.60 7.88 -11.73
N LEU A 251 -11.74 7.84 -10.40
CA LEU A 251 -10.72 8.35 -9.49
C LEU A 251 -9.37 7.64 -9.70
N MET A 252 -9.37 6.31 -9.77
CA MET A 252 -8.17 5.51 -9.99
C MET A 252 -7.55 5.81 -11.36
N LYS A 253 -8.37 6.09 -12.38
CA LYS A 253 -7.88 6.54 -13.67
C LYS A 253 -7.24 7.92 -13.59
N TYR A 254 -7.88 8.92 -12.96
CA TYR A 254 -7.26 10.24 -12.76
C TYR A 254 -5.91 10.19 -12.03
N LEU A 255 -5.78 9.31 -11.03
CA LEU A 255 -4.53 9.14 -10.27
C LEU A 255 -3.42 8.45 -11.08
N SER A 256 -3.78 7.60 -12.04
CA SER A 256 -2.85 6.79 -12.83
C SER A 256 -2.54 7.37 -14.22
N SER A 257 -3.43 8.17 -14.79
CA SER A 257 -3.33 8.68 -16.16
C SER A 257 -2.62 10.04 -16.21
N GLN A 258 -1.31 10.04 -16.00
CA GLN A 258 -0.50 11.19 -16.39
C GLN A 258 -0.42 11.24 -17.93
N ASN A 259 -1.31 12.02 -18.58
CA ASN A 259 -1.34 12.40 -20.01
C ASN A 259 -2.47 11.83 -20.91
N GLU A 260 -3.50 11.16 -20.38
CA GLU A 260 -4.63 10.77 -21.24
C GLU A 260 -5.58 11.96 -21.49
N LYS A 261 -5.89 12.24 -22.76
CA LYS A 261 -6.84 13.29 -23.17
C LYS A 261 -8.30 12.87 -23.04
N VAL A 262 -8.54 11.56 -23.02
CA VAL A 262 -9.87 10.96 -23.02
C VAL A 262 -9.92 9.90 -21.93
N LEU A 263 -10.84 10.05 -21.00
CA LEU A 263 -11.08 9.11 -19.91
C LEU A 263 -12.44 8.45 -20.12
N LYS A 264 -12.47 7.12 -20.20
CA LYS A 264 -13.72 6.34 -20.32
C LYS A 264 -13.75 5.22 -19.31
N GLY A 265 -14.92 4.87 -18.81
CA GLY A 265 -15.07 3.74 -17.89
C GLY A 265 -16.49 3.49 -17.42
N VAL A 266 -16.62 2.59 -16.44
CA VAL A 266 -17.89 2.20 -15.85
C VAL A 266 -17.74 2.10 -14.35
N ASN A 267 -18.56 2.84 -13.61
CA ASN A 267 -18.71 2.69 -12.17
C ASN A 267 -19.87 1.73 -11.89
N PHE A 268 -19.74 0.91 -10.85
CA PHE A 268 -20.77 -0.01 -10.41
C PHE A 268 -21.27 0.42 -9.03
N ILE A 269 -22.57 0.63 -8.89
CA ILE A 269 -23.18 1.13 -7.66
C ILE A 269 -24.33 0.20 -7.30
N SER A 270 -24.35 -0.29 -6.06
CA SER A 270 -25.39 -1.15 -5.55
C SER A 270 -26.11 -0.45 -4.42
N TYR A 271 -27.43 -0.44 -4.51
CA TYR A 271 -28.32 0.08 -3.48
C TYR A 271 -29.17 -1.07 -2.94
N GLN A 272 -29.48 -0.99 -1.65
CA GLN A 272 -30.35 -1.94 -0.98
C GLN A 272 -31.37 -1.19 -0.12
N LYS A 273 -32.64 -1.46 -0.37
CA LYS A 273 -33.76 -0.96 0.44
C LYS A 273 -34.68 -2.13 0.74
N ASP A 274 -34.85 -2.44 2.02
CA ASP A 274 -35.55 -3.63 2.50
C ASP A 274 -34.98 -4.91 1.84
N GLU A 275 -35.81 -5.69 1.13
CA GLU A 275 -35.39 -6.89 0.40
C GLU A 275 -34.98 -6.60 -1.06
N MET A 276 -35.20 -5.38 -1.56
CA MET A 276 -34.93 -5.03 -2.95
C MET A 276 -33.46 -4.63 -3.15
N THR A 277 -32.84 -5.25 -4.14
CA THR A 277 -31.51 -4.86 -4.64
C THR A 277 -31.62 -4.09 -5.96
N LEU A 278 -30.96 -2.94 -6.05
CA LEU A 278 -30.87 -2.12 -7.26
C LEU A 278 -29.41 -1.93 -7.66
N LEU A 279 -29.05 -2.40 -8.85
CA LEU A 279 -27.74 -2.17 -9.46
C LEU A 279 -27.82 -0.98 -10.42
N VAL A 280 -26.83 -0.09 -10.34
CA VAL A 280 -26.64 1.04 -11.24
C VAL A 280 -25.26 0.95 -11.87
N GLN A 281 -25.23 0.88 -13.20
CA GLN A 281 -24.01 0.95 -13.99
C GLN A 281 -23.90 2.36 -14.57
N HIS A 282 -22.89 3.10 -14.13
CA HIS A 282 -22.62 4.45 -14.62
C HIS A 282 -21.47 4.42 -15.62
N HIS A 283 -21.79 4.55 -16.91
CA HIS A 283 -20.80 4.72 -17.97
C HIS A 283 -20.46 6.19 -18.11
N TYR A 284 -19.18 6.51 -18.08
CA TYR A 284 -18.70 7.87 -18.21
C TYR A 284 -17.68 7.99 -19.35
N GLU A 285 -17.69 9.16 -19.98
CA GLU A 285 -16.64 9.62 -20.88
C GLU A 285 -16.37 11.11 -20.61
N ARG A 286 -15.08 11.45 -20.55
CA ARG A 286 -14.56 12.81 -20.38
C ARG A 286 -13.50 13.05 -21.44
N GLU A 287 -13.61 14.14 -22.19
CA GLU A 287 -12.58 14.59 -23.12
C GLU A 287 -12.19 16.04 -22.83
N SER A 288 -10.91 16.26 -22.52
CA SER A 288 -10.38 17.60 -22.28
C SER A 288 -9.82 18.19 -23.57
N SER A 289 -10.45 19.25 -24.08
CA SER A 289 -9.99 19.95 -25.28
C SER A 289 -9.10 21.13 -24.90
N LYS A 290 -7.96 21.30 -25.59
CA LYS A 290 -7.06 22.45 -25.35
C LYS A 290 -7.61 23.78 -25.88
N ASP A 291 -8.58 23.74 -26.80
CA ASP A 291 -9.08 24.89 -27.56
C ASP A 291 -10.63 24.95 -27.65
N GLY A 292 -11.36 24.21 -26.78
CA GLY A 292 -12.83 24.10 -26.83
C GLY A 292 -13.47 23.80 -25.47
N GLN A 293 -14.80 23.56 -25.46
CA GLN A 293 -15.51 23.10 -24.26
C GLN A 293 -15.22 21.61 -24.02
N ASP A 294 -15.08 21.23 -22.76
CA ASP A 294 -14.91 19.83 -22.37
C ASP A 294 -16.17 19.02 -22.69
N ILE A 295 -15.98 17.78 -23.17
CA ILE A 295 -17.07 16.86 -23.46
C ILE A 295 -17.26 15.94 -22.27
N THR A 296 -18.45 15.97 -21.69
CA THR A 296 -18.89 15.15 -20.56
C THR A 296 -20.05 14.30 -21.04
N TYR A 297 -19.93 12.98 -20.93
CA TYR A 297 -21.01 12.03 -21.20
C TYR A 297 -21.19 11.10 -20.01
N ASP A 298 -22.43 10.97 -19.54
CA ASP A 298 -22.81 10.11 -18.42
C ASP A 298 -24.05 9.29 -18.79
N ARG A 299 -24.00 7.98 -18.56
CA ARG A 299 -25.13 7.07 -18.76
C ARG A 299 -25.31 6.18 -17.56
N PHE A 300 -26.48 6.25 -16.95
CA PHE A 300 -26.88 5.42 -15.82
C PHE A 300 -27.85 4.33 -16.29
N GLU A 301 -27.45 3.07 -16.15
CA GLU A 301 -28.32 1.90 -16.33
C GLU A 301 -28.72 1.33 -14.98
N PHE A 302 -30.00 1.37 -14.67
CA PHE A 302 -30.59 0.85 -13.44
C PHE A 302 -31.22 -0.51 -13.72
N THR A 303 -30.98 -1.50 -12.86
CA THR A 303 -31.59 -2.83 -12.92
C THR A 303 -31.89 -3.31 -11.50
N ASN A 304 -33.15 -3.66 -11.21
CA ASN A 304 -33.48 -4.32 -9.94
C ASN A 304 -33.53 -5.86 -10.07
N ASP A 305 -33.63 -6.53 -8.93
CA ASP A 305 -33.79 -7.98 -8.79
C ASP A 305 -35.03 -8.57 -9.51
N GLN A 306 -36.05 -7.76 -9.79
CA GLN A 306 -37.21 -8.15 -10.60
C GLN A 306 -37.00 -7.97 -12.11
N GLY A 307 -35.82 -7.53 -12.55
CA GLY A 307 -35.49 -7.31 -13.96
C GLY A 307 -36.09 -6.03 -14.56
N LYS A 308 -36.64 -5.12 -13.75
CA LYS A 308 -37.07 -3.79 -14.19
C LYS A 308 -35.83 -2.95 -14.49
N ARG A 309 -35.76 -2.41 -15.70
CA ARG A 309 -34.64 -1.62 -16.19
C ARG A 309 -35.04 -0.18 -16.48
N LEU A 310 -34.11 0.75 -16.25
CA LEU A 310 -34.22 2.15 -16.63
C LEU A 310 -32.87 2.64 -17.14
N LEU A 311 -32.88 3.49 -18.17
CA LEU A 311 -31.68 4.12 -18.69
C LEU A 311 -31.86 5.65 -18.64
N MET A 312 -30.86 6.34 -18.12
CA MET A 312 -30.78 7.79 -18.06
C MET A 312 -29.46 8.23 -18.68
N THR A 313 -29.47 9.27 -19.51
CA THR A 313 -28.28 9.74 -20.22
C THR A 313 -28.16 11.25 -20.13
N TYR A 314 -26.93 11.72 -20.00
CA TYR A 314 -26.53 13.10 -20.06
C TYR A 314 -25.32 13.25 -20.99
N SER A 315 -25.31 14.31 -21.79
CA SER A 315 -24.18 14.68 -22.64
C SER A 315 -24.11 16.20 -22.76
N THR A 316 -22.91 16.77 -22.70
CA THR A 316 -22.68 18.19 -23.00
C THR A 316 -22.59 18.48 -24.50
N GLU A 317 -22.61 17.45 -25.38
CA GLU A 317 -22.70 17.68 -26.82
C GLU A 317 -24.01 18.39 -27.18
N THR A 318 -23.88 19.69 -27.50
CA THR A 318 -24.83 20.35 -28.39
C THR A 318 -24.87 19.58 -29.70
N SER A 319 -26.08 19.16 -30.07
CA SER A 319 -26.42 18.50 -31.32
C SER A 319 -25.62 19.02 -32.53
N ARG A 320 -25.01 18.10 -33.27
CA ARG A 320 -24.87 18.20 -34.72
C ARG A 320 -25.24 16.89 -35.38
#